data_AF-A0A8D8K1L6-F1
#
_entry.id   AF-A0A8D8K1L6-F1
#
_cell.length_a   1.000
_cell.length_b   1.000
_cell.length_c   1.000
_cell.angle_alpha   90.00
_cell.angle_beta   90.00
_cell.angle_gamma   90.00
#
_symmetry.space_group_name_H-M   'P 1'
#
loop_
_entity.id
_entity.type
_entity.pdbx_description
1 polymer ?
#
loop_
_entity_poly.entity_id
_entity_poly.type
_entity_poly.pdbx_seq_one_letter_code
_entity_poly.pdbx_strand_id
1 'polypeptide(L)'
;RNVNRCQSRQPQTKVLAAPDKSKIFGSCAHPVYSCFTCVAQNFTIQNKVQVFEKGAKLQIKMSDGQENVPEGWEKRTSRSTGMTYYLNVYTKESQWDPPTKPASPGDTTSEVQCAHLLVKHRDSRRPGSWREENITRSKSEALQILEGYRKQIQSGEVTLPELAQKYSDCSSAKRGGDLGMFKRGMMQKPFEDAAFALKVGDMSDVVDTDSGVHLILRLK
;
A
#
# COMPACT_ATOMS: atom_id res chain seq x y z
N ARG A 1 64.76 29.25 -2.11
CA ARG A 1 64.93 27.82 -2.45
C ARG A 1 65.32 27.09 -1.18
N ASN A 2 64.37 26.45 -0.50
CA ASN A 2 64.67 25.36 0.43
C ASN A 2 63.40 24.54 0.62
N VAL A 3 63.47 23.30 0.15
CA VAL A 3 62.37 22.34 0.03
C VAL A 3 62.40 21.45 1.26
N ASN A 4 61.50 21.70 2.22
CA ASN A 4 61.31 20.80 3.37
C ASN A 4 60.29 19.72 3.01
N ARG A 5 60.84 18.55 2.70
CA ARG A 5 60.19 17.29 2.36
C ARG A 5 59.69 16.62 3.64
N CYS A 6 58.39 16.73 3.94
CA CYS A 6 57.76 15.98 5.03
C CYS A 6 57.22 14.67 4.46
N GLN A 7 57.87 13.56 4.82
CA GLN A 7 57.54 12.21 4.37
C GLN A 7 56.32 11.66 5.13
N SER A 8 55.43 11.04 4.36
CA SER A 8 54.29 10.25 4.79
C SER A 8 54.68 9.09 5.70
N ARG A 9 53.98 8.93 6.83
CA ARG A 9 53.92 7.67 7.59
C ARG A 9 52.50 7.15 7.55
N GLN A 10 52.28 6.06 6.84
CA GLN A 10 51.12 5.20 7.06
C GLN A 10 51.51 4.07 8.00
N PRO A 11 50.72 3.77 9.04
CA PRO A 11 50.82 2.49 9.72
C PRO A 11 49.86 1.46 9.13
N GLN A 12 50.51 0.42 8.62
CA GLN A 12 50.16 -0.95 8.31
C GLN A 12 48.79 -1.50 8.77
N THR A 13 48.18 -2.19 7.81
CA THR A 13 47.06 -3.12 7.91
C THR A 13 47.35 -4.27 8.90
N LYS A 14 46.38 -4.60 9.75
CA LYS A 14 46.40 -5.83 10.54
C LYS A 14 45.17 -6.67 10.18
N VAL A 15 45.40 -7.63 9.28
CA VAL A 15 44.49 -8.73 8.98
C VAL A 15 44.58 -9.71 10.15
N LEU A 16 43.45 -10.02 10.80
CA LEU A 16 43.34 -11.15 11.72
C LEU A 16 42.07 -11.94 11.40
N ALA A 17 42.27 -13.25 11.45
CA ALA A 17 41.50 -14.29 10.79
C ALA A 17 40.21 -14.70 11.51
N ALA A 18 39.29 -15.28 10.75
CA ALA A 18 38.12 -15.99 11.23
C ALA A 18 38.49 -17.35 11.88
N PRO A 19 37.77 -17.80 12.92
CA PRO A 19 37.82 -19.20 13.33
C PRO A 19 36.68 -20.04 12.73
N ASP A 20 37.09 -21.25 12.35
CA ASP A 20 36.39 -22.33 11.66
C ASP A 20 35.42 -23.12 12.57
N LYS A 21 34.46 -23.79 11.93
CA LYS A 21 33.46 -24.69 12.51
C LYS A 21 34.09 -26.08 12.71
N SER A 22 33.92 -26.69 13.89
CA SER A 22 33.55 -28.12 14.00
C SER A 22 33.49 -28.65 15.44
N LYS A 23 32.41 -29.42 15.69
CA LYS A 23 32.28 -30.63 16.53
C LYS A 23 32.74 -30.59 17.99
N ILE A 24 31.78 -30.73 18.91
CA ILE A 24 31.94 -31.60 20.08
C ILE A 24 30.63 -32.37 20.33
N PHE A 25 30.77 -33.70 20.37
CA PHE A 25 29.80 -34.74 20.73
C PHE A 25 29.93 -35.06 22.24
N GLY A 26 28.86 -35.58 22.86
CA GLY A 26 28.91 -36.34 24.12
C GLY A 26 27.75 -35.99 25.07
N SER A 27 26.64 -36.75 25.13
CA SER A 27 26.45 -38.12 25.67
C SER A 27 26.27 -38.17 27.19
N CYS A 28 25.03 -38.36 27.64
CA CYS A 28 24.57 -39.19 28.79
C CYS A 28 23.09 -39.54 28.48
N ALA A 29 22.62 -40.75 28.15
CA ALA A 29 22.54 -42.01 28.94
C ALA A 29 21.87 -41.80 30.31
N HIS A 30 20.77 -42.43 30.76
CA HIS A 30 19.84 -43.51 30.34
C HIS A 30 18.67 -43.49 31.38
N PRO A 31 17.87 -44.57 31.58
CA PRO A 31 16.57 -44.95 30.99
C PRO A 31 15.42 -44.72 32.02
N VAL A 32 14.11 -44.93 31.79
CA VAL A 32 13.42 -46.23 31.79
C VAL A 32 11.92 -46.05 31.51
N TYR A 33 11.40 -46.89 30.60
CA TYR A 33 10.08 -47.56 30.60
C TYR A 33 8.79 -46.71 30.73
N SER A 34 8.02 -46.64 29.63
CA SER A 34 6.74 -47.36 29.60
C SER A 34 6.22 -47.44 28.17
N CYS A 35 6.07 -48.67 27.73
CA CYS A 35 5.49 -49.08 26.48
C CYS A 35 3.96 -49.09 26.66
N PHE A 36 3.22 -48.29 25.91
CA PHE A 36 1.82 -48.56 25.62
C PHE A 36 1.64 -48.64 24.11
N THR A 37 1.88 -49.85 23.63
CA THR A 37 1.27 -50.44 22.44
C THR A 37 -0.25 -50.35 22.45
N CYS A 38 -0.83 -50.32 21.25
CA CYS A 38 -2.23 -50.65 20.93
C CYS A 38 -3.27 -49.61 21.40
N VAL A 39 -4.27 -49.19 20.61
CA VAL A 39 -5.05 -49.94 19.62
C VAL A 39 -5.52 -48.95 18.54
N ALA A 40 -5.16 -49.23 17.28
CA ALA A 40 -5.89 -48.71 16.14
C ALA A 40 -7.25 -49.42 16.09
N GLN A 41 -8.31 -48.76 16.54
CA GLN A 41 -9.67 -49.25 16.32
C GLN A 41 -10.14 -48.75 14.96
N ASN A 42 -10.03 -49.64 13.98
CA ASN A 42 -10.79 -49.61 12.74
C ASN A 42 -12.28 -49.63 13.09
N PHE A 43 -12.97 -48.50 12.97
CA PHE A 43 -14.43 -48.48 12.98
C PHE A 43 -14.91 -48.64 11.53
N THR A 44 -15.10 -49.90 11.15
CA THR A 44 -15.85 -50.31 9.97
C THR A 44 -17.31 -49.90 10.14
N ILE A 45 -17.72 -48.78 9.52
CA ILE A 45 -19.14 -48.52 9.28
C ILE A 45 -19.46 -49.05 7.89
N GLN A 46 -19.87 -50.32 7.86
CA GLN A 46 -20.67 -50.89 6.77
C GLN A 46 -22.02 -50.16 6.77
N ASN A 47 -22.17 -49.13 5.95
CA ASN A 47 -23.49 -48.62 5.58
C ASN A 47 -23.67 -48.76 4.07
N LYS A 48 -24.06 -49.99 3.72
CA LYS A 48 -25.06 -50.36 2.72
C LYS A 48 -25.40 -49.26 1.72
N VAL A 49 -24.75 -49.33 0.57
CA VAL A 49 -25.23 -48.73 -0.67
C VAL A 49 -26.56 -49.40 -1.00
N GLN A 50 -27.67 -48.76 -0.66
CA GLN A 50 -28.95 -49.02 -1.32
C GLN A 50 -29.10 -48.02 -2.45
N VAL A 51 -28.77 -48.50 -3.64
CA VAL A 51 -29.22 -47.90 -4.89
C VAL A 51 -30.75 -47.99 -4.91
N PHE A 52 -31.42 -46.88 -4.71
CA PHE A 52 -32.82 -46.71 -5.09
C PHE A 52 -32.86 -45.75 -6.26
N GLU A 53 -32.86 -46.32 -7.47
CA GLU A 53 -33.30 -45.65 -8.66
C GLU A 53 -34.80 -45.37 -8.54
N LYS A 54 -35.15 -44.14 -8.14
CA LYS A 54 -36.46 -43.59 -8.45
C LYS A 54 -36.28 -42.17 -8.95
N GLY A 55 -36.44 -42.04 -10.27
CA GLY A 55 -36.52 -40.77 -10.96
C GLY A 55 -37.63 -39.91 -10.37
N ALA A 56 -37.22 -38.93 -9.57
CA ALA A 56 -38.01 -37.75 -9.27
C ALA A 56 -37.37 -36.60 -10.06
N LYS A 57 -38.02 -36.26 -11.17
CA LYS A 57 -37.73 -35.09 -11.99
C LYS A 57 -37.98 -33.86 -11.10
N LEU A 58 -36.97 -33.43 -10.35
CA LEU A 58 -37.00 -32.15 -9.67
C LEU A 58 -36.95 -31.08 -10.75
N GLN A 59 -38.13 -30.62 -11.16
CA GLN A 59 -38.26 -29.36 -11.87
C GLN A 59 -37.83 -28.26 -10.90
N ILE A 60 -36.54 -27.90 -10.97
CA ILE A 60 -36.08 -26.61 -10.46
C ILE A 60 -36.83 -25.58 -11.29
N LYS A 61 -37.88 -25.00 -10.70
CA LYS A 61 -38.47 -23.77 -11.20
C LYS A 61 -37.41 -22.70 -11.02
N MET A 62 -36.57 -22.53 -12.02
CA MET A 62 -35.73 -21.35 -12.20
C MET A 62 -36.68 -20.17 -12.36
N SER A 63 -37.03 -19.52 -11.24
CA SER A 63 -37.63 -18.19 -11.26
C SER A 63 -36.50 -17.20 -11.53
N ASP A 64 -36.52 -16.66 -12.74
CA ASP A 64 -35.97 -15.36 -13.16
C ASP A 64 -34.55 -15.00 -12.69
N GLY A 65 -33.57 -15.37 -13.53
CA GLY A 65 -32.71 -14.36 -14.16
C GLY A 65 -31.68 -13.61 -13.32
N GLN A 66 -31.31 -14.06 -12.13
CA GLN A 66 -30.26 -13.39 -11.34
C GLN A 66 -28.87 -13.91 -11.68
N GLU A 67 -28.38 -13.50 -12.85
CA GLU A 67 -26.98 -13.62 -13.24
C GLU A 67 -26.17 -12.66 -12.35
N ASN A 68 -25.23 -13.22 -11.58
CA ASN A 68 -24.50 -12.53 -10.51
C ASN A 68 -23.57 -11.46 -11.12
N VAL A 69 -24.10 -10.26 -11.35
CA VAL A 69 -23.28 -9.10 -11.75
C VAL A 69 -22.41 -8.67 -10.56
N PRO A 70 -21.13 -8.34 -10.78
CA PRO A 70 -20.26 -7.83 -9.72
C PRO A 70 -20.86 -6.61 -9.03
N GLU A 71 -20.53 -6.43 -7.75
CA GLU A 71 -21.02 -5.31 -6.92
C GLU A 71 -20.91 -3.97 -7.65
N GLY A 72 -22.01 -3.21 -7.71
CA GLY A 72 -22.05 -1.90 -8.38
C GLY A 72 -22.38 -1.90 -9.88
N TRP A 73 -22.70 -3.05 -10.46
CA TRP A 73 -23.25 -3.14 -11.82
C TRP A 73 -24.74 -3.49 -11.78
N GLU A 74 -25.53 -2.86 -12.65
CA GLU A 74 -26.96 -3.14 -12.82
C GLU A 74 -27.19 -3.65 -14.24
N LYS A 75 -27.71 -4.87 -14.37
CA LYS A 75 -28.11 -5.45 -15.66
C LYS A 75 -29.41 -4.82 -16.12
N ARG A 76 -29.44 -4.22 -17.31
CA ARG A 76 -30.64 -3.60 -17.90
C ARG A 76 -30.89 -4.10 -19.32
N THR A 77 -32.15 -4.09 -19.73
CA THR A 77 -32.57 -4.45 -21.09
C THR A 77 -33.01 -3.20 -21.84
N SER A 78 -32.45 -2.98 -23.03
CA SER A 78 -32.85 -1.88 -23.90
C SER A 78 -34.29 -2.06 -24.38
N ARG A 79 -35.12 -1.02 -24.24
CA ARG A 79 -36.54 -1.05 -24.66
C ARG A 79 -36.72 -1.09 -26.18
N SER A 80 -35.74 -0.60 -26.94
CA SER A 80 -35.80 -0.51 -28.41
C SER A 80 -35.23 -1.74 -29.11
N THR A 81 -34.16 -2.33 -28.55
CA THR A 81 -33.43 -3.43 -29.20
C THR A 81 -33.57 -4.77 -28.48
N GLY A 82 -34.13 -4.80 -27.27
CA GLY A 82 -34.20 -6.00 -26.44
C GLY A 82 -32.83 -6.52 -25.97
N MET A 83 -31.75 -5.81 -26.30
CA MET A 83 -30.39 -6.21 -25.93
C MET A 83 -30.10 -5.89 -24.46
N THR A 84 -29.43 -6.82 -23.79
CA THR A 84 -28.93 -6.63 -22.43
C THR A 84 -27.67 -5.76 -22.44
N TYR A 85 -27.62 -4.76 -21.57
CA TYR A 85 -26.42 -3.97 -21.28
C TYR A 85 -26.20 -3.91 -19.76
N TYR A 86 -24.97 -3.59 -19.37
CA TYR A 86 -24.56 -3.45 -17.98
C TYR A 86 -24.33 -1.97 -17.70
N LEU A 87 -25.07 -1.42 -16.73
CA LEU A 87 -24.96 -0.05 -16.28
C LEU A 87 -24.14 -0.01 -15.00
N ASN A 88 -23.05 0.75 -15.00
CA ASN A 88 -22.33 1.05 -13.76
C ASN A 88 -23.19 1.97 -12.90
N VAL A 89 -23.59 1.53 -11.70
CA VAL A 89 -24.50 2.32 -10.84
C VAL A 89 -23.85 3.59 -10.32
N TYR A 90 -22.51 3.62 -10.26
CA TYR A 90 -21.72 4.75 -9.77
C TYR A 90 -21.40 5.74 -10.90
N THR A 91 -20.82 5.29 -12.01
CA THR A 91 -20.40 6.18 -13.12
C THR A 91 -21.52 6.48 -14.12
N LYS A 92 -22.64 5.76 -14.06
CA LYS A 92 -23.75 5.79 -15.04
C LYS A 92 -23.33 5.43 -16.47
N GLU A 93 -22.16 4.84 -16.64
CA GLU A 93 -21.69 4.35 -17.94
C GLU A 93 -22.34 3.01 -18.26
N SER A 94 -22.73 2.83 -19.53
CA SER A 94 -23.27 1.58 -20.05
C SER A 94 -22.23 0.84 -20.89
N GLN A 95 -22.10 -0.47 -20.70
CA GLN A 95 -21.30 -1.34 -21.57
C GLN A 95 -22.11 -2.58 -21.99
N TRP A 96 -21.81 -3.12 -23.17
CA TRP A 96 -22.49 -4.31 -23.69
C TRP A 96 -21.87 -5.62 -23.16
N ASP A 97 -20.56 -5.62 -22.93
CA ASP A 97 -19.84 -6.79 -22.43
C ASP A 97 -20.02 -6.96 -20.91
N PRO A 98 -20.13 -8.20 -20.41
CA PRO A 98 -20.29 -8.46 -18.98
C PRO A 98 -19.06 -7.97 -18.19
N PRO A 99 -19.25 -7.15 -17.14
CA PRO A 99 -18.17 -6.68 -16.30
C PRO A 99 -17.59 -7.83 -15.47
N THR A 100 -16.26 -7.92 -15.40
CA THR A 100 -15.54 -8.93 -14.60
C THR A 100 -15.07 -8.39 -13.25
N LYS A 101 -15.09 -7.08 -13.05
CA LYS A 101 -14.66 -6.40 -11.83
C LYS A 101 -15.85 -5.69 -11.17
N PRO A 102 -15.95 -5.66 -9.84
CA PRO A 102 -16.93 -4.82 -9.16
C PRO A 102 -16.76 -3.38 -9.62
N ALA A 103 -17.86 -2.68 -9.88
CA ALA A 103 -17.80 -1.26 -10.08
C ALA A 103 -17.34 -0.66 -8.75
N SER A 104 -16.18 -0.04 -8.75
CA SER A 104 -15.86 0.84 -7.65
C SER A 104 -16.77 2.06 -7.80
N PRO A 105 -17.25 2.68 -6.71
CA PRO A 105 -17.46 4.11 -6.71
C PRO A 105 -16.10 4.73 -7.02
N GLY A 106 -15.71 4.77 -8.29
CA GLY A 106 -14.61 5.58 -8.75
C GLY A 106 -15.00 6.97 -8.32
N ASP A 107 -14.22 7.54 -7.41
CA ASP A 107 -14.63 8.70 -6.62
C ASP A 107 -15.18 9.79 -7.55
N THR A 108 -16.51 9.91 -7.60
CA THR A 108 -17.18 10.87 -8.48
C THR A 108 -16.97 12.29 -7.99
N THR A 109 -16.27 12.47 -6.87
CA THR A 109 -15.74 13.75 -6.45
C THR A 109 -14.71 14.20 -7.49
N SER A 110 -15.20 14.99 -8.45
CA SER A 110 -14.36 15.69 -9.42
C SER A 110 -13.25 16.52 -8.76
N GLU A 111 -13.39 16.83 -7.47
CA GLU A 111 -12.48 17.62 -6.65
C GLU A 111 -12.18 16.91 -5.33
N VAL A 112 -10.92 16.96 -4.89
CA VAL A 112 -10.49 16.51 -3.56
C VAL A 112 -9.78 17.64 -2.83
N GLN A 113 -9.85 17.66 -1.50
CA GLN A 113 -9.06 18.58 -0.68
C GLN A 113 -7.98 17.79 0.05
N CYS A 114 -6.73 18.20 -0.09
CA CYS A 114 -5.62 17.55 0.60
C CYS A 114 -4.70 18.56 1.28
N ALA A 115 -4.16 18.14 2.43
CA ALA A 115 -2.98 18.73 3.02
C ALA A 115 -1.75 17.89 2.67
N HIS A 116 -0.59 18.52 2.57
CA HIS A 116 0.66 17.80 2.35
C HIS A 116 1.82 18.31 3.19
N LEU A 117 2.80 17.44 3.40
CA LEU A 117 4.12 17.80 3.91
C LEU A 117 5.14 17.47 2.82
N LEU A 118 5.85 18.49 2.32
CA LEU A 118 6.88 18.33 1.30
C LEU A 118 8.26 18.47 1.93
N VAL A 119 9.14 17.50 1.68
CA VAL A 119 10.57 17.62 1.97
C VAL A 119 11.32 17.59 0.64
N LYS A 120 12.03 18.67 0.34
CA LYS A 120 12.85 18.76 -0.87
C LYS A 120 14.22 18.13 -0.66
N HIS A 121 14.86 17.75 -1.75
CA HIS A 121 16.23 17.27 -1.81
C HIS A 121 16.99 17.93 -2.97
N ARG A 122 18.29 17.68 -3.07
CA ARG A 122 19.16 18.25 -4.13
C ARG A 122 18.66 17.96 -5.55
N ASP A 123 18.05 16.79 -5.78
CA ASP A 123 17.53 16.38 -7.09
C ASP A 123 16.11 16.91 -7.38
N SER A 124 15.53 17.72 -6.48
CA SER A 124 14.22 18.34 -6.72
C SER A 124 14.34 19.42 -7.80
N ARG A 125 13.31 19.57 -8.65
CA ARG A 125 13.25 20.56 -9.75
C ARG A 125 13.62 21.97 -9.32
N ARG A 126 13.32 22.36 -8.08
CA ARG A 126 13.70 23.66 -7.50
C ARG A 126 14.19 23.47 -6.06
N PRO A 127 15.50 23.25 -5.83
CA PRO A 127 16.07 22.85 -4.54
C PRO A 127 16.26 24.06 -3.59
N GLY A 128 15.18 24.80 -3.37
CA GLY A 128 15.11 25.93 -2.44
C GLY A 128 13.66 26.15 -1.97
N SER A 129 13.50 26.53 -0.71
CA SER A 129 12.22 26.78 -0.05
C SER A 129 12.25 28.07 0.76
N TRP A 130 11.16 28.37 1.47
CA TRP A 130 11.11 29.49 2.41
C TRP A 130 11.93 29.22 3.69
N ARG A 131 12.28 27.96 3.96
CA ARG A 131 13.07 27.54 5.13
C ARG A 131 14.57 27.58 4.86
N GLU A 132 14.94 27.26 3.62
CA GLU A 132 16.33 27.12 3.21
C GLU A 132 16.49 27.49 1.74
N GLU A 133 17.42 28.38 1.43
CA GLU A 133 17.63 28.88 0.07
C GLU A 133 18.22 27.82 -0.87
N ASN A 134 19.15 26.99 -0.37
CA ASN A 134 19.82 25.94 -1.15
C ASN A 134 19.85 24.61 -0.40
N ILE A 135 19.05 23.66 -0.87
CA ILE A 135 18.84 22.36 -0.23
C ILE A 135 19.82 21.33 -0.79
N THR A 136 20.75 20.88 0.04
CA THR A 136 21.85 19.97 -0.36
C THR A 136 21.63 18.50 0.03
N ARG A 137 20.62 18.22 0.86
CA ARG A 137 20.32 16.87 1.36
C ARG A 137 20.02 15.88 0.25
N SER A 138 20.34 14.61 0.49
CA SER A 138 20.07 13.54 -0.47
C SER A 138 18.59 13.14 -0.50
N LYS A 139 18.13 12.53 -1.59
CA LYS A 139 16.78 11.96 -1.66
C LYS A 139 16.53 10.90 -0.58
N SER A 140 17.51 10.05 -0.29
CA SER A 140 17.38 9.02 0.75
C SER A 140 17.22 9.64 2.14
N GLU A 141 17.92 10.74 2.42
CA GLU A 141 17.80 11.48 3.67
C GLU A 141 16.42 12.14 3.79
N ALA A 142 15.92 12.74 2.71
CA ALA A 142 14.58 13.29 2.66
C ALA A 142 13.50 12.22 2.94
N LEU A 143 13.66 11.00 2.38
CA LEU A 143 12.80 9.87 2.67
C LEU A 143 12.84 9.46 4.15
N GLN A 144 14.03 9.40 4.76
CA GLN A 144 14.17 9.06 6.17
C GLN A 144 13.52 10.10 7.10
N ILE A 145 13.70 11.39 6.79
CA ILE A 145 13.05 12.49 7.53
C ILE A 145 11.53 12.35 7.45
N LEU A 146 11.00 12.13 6.24
CA LEU A 146 9.57 12.04 6.03
C LEU A 146 8.96 10.79 6.68
N GLU A 147 9.67 9.66 6.64
CA GLU A 147 9.27 8.43 7.33
C GLU A 147 9.28 8.60 8.86
N GLY A 148 10.21 9.39 9.40
CA GLY A 148 10.21 9.79 10.80
C GLY A 148 8.96 10.57 11.18
N TYR A 149 8.57 11.55 10.36
CA TYR A 149 7.31 12.29 10.55
C TYR A 149 6.08 11.41 10.44
N ARG A 150 6.06 10.50 9.46
CA ARG A 150 4.97 9.54 9.30
C ARG A 150 4.76 8.72 10.57
N LYS A 151 5.84 8.24 11.20
CA LYS A 151 5.77 7.49 12.46
C LYS A 151 5.23 8.32 13.62
N GLN A 152 5.63 9.59 13.74
CA GLN A 152 5.10 10.51 14.76
C GLN A 152 3.60 10.81 14.58
N ILE A 153 3.15 10.87 13.33
CA ILE A 153 1.72 11.05 13.03
C ILE A 153 0.95 9.77 13.36
N GLN A 154 1.50 8.60 13.01
CA GLN A 154 0.89 7.30 13.31
C GLN A 154 0.84 6.99 14.81
N SER A 155 1.81 7.48 15.61
CA SER A 155 1.75 7.38 17.07
C SER A 155 0.72 8.32 17.69
N GLY A 156 0.19 9.28 16.93
CA GLY A 156 -0.75 10.28 17.41
C GLY A 156 -0.11 11.40 18.25
N GLU A 157 1.22 11.50 18.26
CA GLU A 157 1.95 12.52 19.02
C GLU A 157 1.77 13.91 18.41
N VAL A 158 1.75 14.01 17.08
CA VAL A 158 1.66 15.27 16.33
C VAL A 158 0.78 15.08 15.11
N THR A 159 0.04 16.12 14.72
CA THR A 159 -0.78 16.10 13.50
C THR A 159 0.01 16.53 12.26
N LEU A 160 -0.38 16.05 11.07
CA LEU A 160 0.27 16.44 9.81
C LEU A 160 0.27 17.97 9.58
N PRO A 161 -0.82 18.72 9.83
CA PRO A 161 -0.83 20.17 9.64
C PRO A 161 0.16 20.94 10.53
N GLU A 162 0.46 20.44 11.74
CA GLU A 162 1.44 21.04 12.64
C GLU A 162 2.87 20.82 12.16
N LEU A 163 3.19 19.60 11.71
CA LEU A 163 4.49 19.30 11.11
C LEU A 163 4.67 20.03 9.79
N ALA A 164 3.62 20.14 8.98
CA ALA A 164 3.67 20.85 7.71
C ALA A 164 3.95 22.35 7.90
N GLN A 165 3.38 22.99 8.92
CA GLN A 165 3.69 24.39 9.26
C GLN A 165 5.17 24.62 9.56
N LYS A 166 5.80 23.68 10.28
CA LYS A 166 7.18 23.84 10.77
C LYS A 166 8.24 23.38 9.77
N TYR A 167 7.96 22.28 9.06
CA TYR A 167 8.98 21.54 8.32
C TYR A 167 8.71 21.43 6.81
N SER A 168 7.52 21.77 6.32
CA SER A 168 7.23 21.67 4.88
C SER A 168 7.99 22.73 4.08
N ASP A 169 8.65 22.28 3.01
CA ASP A 169 9.37 23.13 2.05
C ASP A 169 8.43 23.75 0.98
N CYS A 170 7.12 23.58 1.12
CA CYS A 170 6.11 24.20 0.27
C CYS A 170 5.57 25.49 0.91
N SER A 171 5.15 26.45 0.09
CA SER A 171 4.52 27.70 0.56
C SER A 171 3.14 27.48 1.20
N SER A 172 2.54 26.30 1.01
CA SER A 172 1.33 25.85 1.71
C SER A 172 1.54 25.63 3.20
N ALA A 173 2.79 25.60 3.69
CA ALA A 173 3.12 25.48 5.11
C ALA A 173 2.34 26.48 5.98
N LYS A 174 2.17 27.73 5.51
CA LYS A 174 1.39 28.77 6.21
C LYS A 174 -0.08 28.42 6.48
N ARG A 175 -0.63 27.41 5.80
CA ARG A 175 -2.00 26.89 5.99
C ARG A 175 -1.99 25.43 6.48
N GLY A 176 -0.96 25.01 7.20
CA GLY A 176 -0.89 23.60 7.62
C GLY A 176 -0.70 22.62 6.47
N GLY A 177 -0.12 23.07 5.36
CA GLY A 177 0.05 22.24 4.18
C GLY A 177 -1.20 22.10 3.31
N ASP A 178 -2.30 22.79 3.63
CA ASP A 178 -3.54 22.75 2.84
C ASP A 178 -3.36 23.36 1.45
N LEU A 179 -3.59 22.54 0.43
CA LEU A 179 -3.54 22.92 -0.98
C LEU A 179 -4.89 23.44 -1.50
N GLY A 180 -5.96 23.30 -0.72
CA GLY A 180 -7.33 23.57 -1.16
C GLY A 180 -7.89 22.44 -2.02
N MET A 181 -9.05 22.70 -2.63
CA MET A 181 -9.71 21.77 -3.56
C MET A 181 -8.99 21.78 -4.90
N PHE A 182 -8.71 20.60 -5.45
CA PHE A 182 -8.16 20.47 -6.80
C PHE A 182 -8.76 19.28 -7.56
N LYS A 183 -8.74 19.40 -8.89
CA LYS A 183 -9.18 18.38 -9.84
C LYS A 183 -8.00 17.58 -10.38
N ARG A 184 -8.31 16.48 -11.06
CA ARG A 184 -7.34 15.78 -11.90
C ARG A 184 -6.77 16.72 -12.98
N GLY A 185 -5.49 16.56 -13.28
CA GLY A 185 -4.71 17.39 -14.20
C GLY A 185 -4.12 18.65 -13.58
N MET A 186 -4.45 19.00 -12.32
CA MET A 186 -3.91 20.20 -11.67
C MET A 186 -2.61 19.97 -10.90
N MET A 187 -2.36 18.73 -10.45
CA MET A 187 -1.18 18.33 -9.68
C MET A 187 -0.27 17.41 -10.49
N GLN A 188 0.95 17.16 -9.99
CA GLN A 188 1.84 16.18 -10.61
C GLN A 188 1.20 14.78 -10.54
N LYS A 189 1.34 14.01 -11.62
CA LYS A 189 0.69 12.69 -11.78
C LYS A 189 0.82 11.76 -10.56
N PRO A 190 2.02 11.51 -10.01
CA PRO A 190 2.17 10.68 -8.81
C PRO A 190 1.47 11.24 -7.57
N PHE A 191 1.44 12.57 -7.40
CA PHE A 191 0.74 13.21 -6.28
C PHE A 191 -0.77 13.04 -6.41
N GLU A 192 -1.30 13.29 -7.61
CA GLU A 192 -2.73 13.14 -7.90
C GLU A 192 -3.19 11.70 -7.70
N ASP A 193 -2.47 10.73 -8.28
CA ASP A 193 -2.87 9.33 -8.20
C ASP A 193 -2.93 8.84 -6.76
N ALA A 194 -2.00 9.27 -5.91
CA ALA A 194 -2.04 9.00 -4.48
C ALA A 194 -3.20 9.73 -3.78
N ALA A 195 -3.38 11.03 -4.04
CA ALA A 195 -4.43 11.84 -3.39
C ALA A 195 -5.85 11.31 -3.66
N PHE A 196 -6.13 10.93 -4.91
CA PHE A 196 -7.44 10.38 -5.29
C PHE A 196 -7.62 8.90 -4.91
N ALA A 197 -6.56 8.18 -4.59
CA ALA A 197 -6.66 6.81 -4.09
C ALA A 197 -6.97 6.74 -2.58
N LEU A 198 -6.69 7.81 -1.83
CA LEU A 198 -6.98 7.90 -0.40
C LEU A 198 -8.45 8.12 -0.12
N LYS A 199 -8.95 7.61 1.01
CA LYS A 199 -10.27 8.01 1.55
C LYS A 199 -10.15 9.27 2.38
N VAL A 200 -11.29 9.93 2.65
CA VAL A 200 -11.32 11.12 3.49
C VAL A 200 -10.81 10.79 4.91
N GLY A 201 -9.81 11.53 5.37
CA GLY A 201 -9.13 11.32 6.64
C GLY A 201 -7.90 10.40 6.55
N ASP A 202 -7.70 9.70 5.43
CA ASP A 202 -6.56 8.80 5.27
C ASP A 202 -5.29 9.54 4.84
N MET A 203 -4.15 8.95 5.22
CA MET A 203 -2.81 9.44 4.90
C MET A 203 -2.09 8.46 3.97
N SER A 204 -1.37 8.98 2.97
CA SER A 204 -0.61 8.19 2.00
C SER A 204 0.66 7.59 2.58
N ASP A 205 1.26 6.67 1.82
CA ASP A 205 2.69 6.41 1.86
C ASP A 205 3.50 7.62 1.37
N VAL A 206 4.83 7.48 1.41
CA VAL A 206 5.73 8.49 0.87
C VAL A 206 5.63 8.51 -0.66
N VAL A 207 5.20 9.66 -1.20
CA VAL A 207 5.03 9.88 -2.64
C VAL A 207 6.19 10.70 -3.17
N ASP A 208 6.84 10.19 -4.21
CA ASP A 208 7.96 10.84 -4.86
C ASP A 208 7.50 11.61 -6.11
N THR A 209 7.92 12.86 -6.24
CA THR A 209 7.58 13.74 -7.36
C THR A 209 8.78 14.59 -7.75
N ASP A 210 8.71 15.30 -8.89
CA ASP A 210 9.78 16.21 -9.31
C ASP A 210 10.01 17.35 -8.31
N SER A 211 9.02 17.66 -7.47
CA SER A 211 9.17 18.68 -6.42
C SER A 211 9.96 18.19 -5.21
N GLY A 212 10.07 16.87 -4.99
CA GLY A 212 10.59 16.25 -3.78
C GLY A 212 9.69 15.11 -3.30
N VAL A 213 9.80 14.78 -2.01
CA VAL A 213 9.02 13.70 -1.40
C VAL A 213 7.90 14.26 -0.54
N HIS A 214 6.73 13.61 -0.61
CA HIS A 214 5.48 14.12 -0.06
C HIS A 214 4.80 13.10 0.83
N LEU A 215 4.21 13.59 1.91
CA LEU A 215 3.20 12.89 2.69
C LEU A 215 1.86 13.60 2.49
N ILE A 216 0.82 12.86 2.10
CA ILE A 216 -0.47 13.42 1.70
C ILE A 216 -1.54 12.99 2.70
N LEU A 217 -2.35 13.93 3.16
CA LEU A 217 -3.54 13.67 3.98
C LEU A 217 -4.76 14.19 3.22
N ARG A 218 -5.73 13.31 2.97
CA ARG A 218 -6.99 13.73 2.36
C ARG A 218 -7.92 14.30 3.43
N LEU A 219 -8.35 15.55 3.25
CA LEU A 219 -9.25 16.26 4.16
C LEU A 219 -10.72 16.13 3.74
N LYS A 220 -11.00 16.12 2.43
CA LYS A 220 -12.32 15.96 1.82
C LYS A 220 -12.22 15.20 0.50
#